data_AF-A0A7C3H8Z1-F1
#
_entry.id   AF-A0A7C3H8Z1-F1
#
_cell.length_a   1.000
_cell.length_b   1.000
_cell.length_c   1.000
_cell.angle_alpha   90.00
_cell.angle_beta   90.00
_cell.angle_gamma   90.00
#
_symmetry.space_group_name_H-M   'P 1'
#
loop_
_entity.id
_entity.type
_entity.pdbx_description
1 polymer ?
#
loop_
_entity_poly.entity_id
_entity_poly.type
_entity_poly.pdbx_seq_one_letter_code
_entity_poly.pdbx_strand_id
1 'polypeptide(L)'
;MKRKILSLCIIPFCLPLMAAKEAVTENTLGPEVQILQDKHANIEEFRSNGKVYMIKVKPKKGPAYYLVDADGDGQLDTRRNDLQPDLLIPSWVLFSW
;
A
#
# COMPACT_ATOMS: atom_id res chain seq x y z
N MET A 1 33.86 58.82 33.23
CA MET A 1 33.00 58.51 32.08
C MET A 1 33.24 57.05 31.66
N LYS A 2 32.40 56.12 32.13
CA LYS A 2 32.60 54.67 31.98
C LYS A 2 31.81 54.17 30.77
N ARG A 3 32.49 53.76 29.71
CA ARG A 3 31.90 53.28 28.45
C ARG A 3 31.47 51.82 28.65
N LYS A 4 30.15 51.59 28.58
CA LYS A 4 29.52 50.26 28.60
C LYS A 4 29.89 49.55 27.29
N ILE A 5 30.73 48.52 27.36
CA ILE A 5 30.98 47.62 26.23
C ILE A 5 30.03 46.44 26.41
N LEU A 6 29.07 46.35 25.48
CA LEU A 6 28.07 45.31 25.39
C LEU A 6 28.75 43.93 25.45
N SER A 7 28.33 43.14 26.43
CA SER A 7 28.54 41.70 26.48
C SER A 7 27.80 41.08 25.30
N LEU A 8 28.55 40.73 24.26
CA LEU A 8 28.08 40.01 23.08
C LEU A 8 27.90 38.54 23.48
N CYS A 9 26.73 38.23 24.05
CA CYS A 9 26.30 36.85 24.23
C CYS A 9 25.86 36.33 22.85
N ILE A 10 26.81 35.76 22.10
CA ILE A 10 26.53 34.93 20.93
C ILE A 10 25.88 33.66 21.49
N ILE A 11 24.57 33.72 21.69
CA ILE A 11 23.74 32.53 21.84
C ILE A 11 23.87 31.81 20.50
N PRO A 12 24.44 30.58 20.42
CA PRO A 12 24.21 29.79 19.24
C PRO A 12 22.72 29.47 19.29
N PHE A 13 21.94 30.27 18.56
CA PHE A 13 20.54 30.02 18.33
C PHE A 13 20.46 28.60 17.80
N CYS A 14 19.93 27.76 18.68
CA CYS A 14 19.48 26.40 18.43
C CYS A 14 18.78 26.39 17.08
N LEU A 15 19.51 26.03 16.03
CA LEU A 15 18.89 25.37 14.89
C LEU A 15 18.50 24.01 15.46
N PRO A 16 17.21 23.72 15.72
CA PRO A 16 16.84 22.33 15.83
C PRO A 16 17.30 21.73 14.51
N LEU A 17 18.21 20.76 14.63
CA LEU A 17 18.55 19.83 13.59
C LEU A 17 17.21 19.42 12.97
N MET A 18 16.90 20.02 11.82
CA MET A 18 15.72 19.69 11.04
C MET A 18 15.98 18.25 10.68
N ALA A 19 15.34 17.34 11.43
CA ALA A 19 15.37 15.93 11.17
C ALA A 19 14.85 15.79 9.74
N ALA A 20 15.78 15.65 8.79
CA ALA A 20 15.47 15.16 7.47
C ALA A 20 14.89 13.76 7.74
N LYS A 21 13.57 13.68 7.79
CA LYS A 21 12.86 12.42 7.75
C LYS A 21 13.13 11.91 6.35
N GLU A 22 14.18 11.11 6.21
CA GLU A 22 14.43 10.36 5.00
C GLU A 22 13.13 9.64 4.69
N ALA A 23 12.47 10.06 3.60
CA ALA A 23 11.38 9.31 3.03
C ALA A 23 12.04 8.04 2.50
N VAL A 24 12.02 7.00 3.32
CA VAL A 24 12.35 5.65 2.90
C VAL A 24 11.35 5.32 1.78
N THR A 25 11.77 5.54 0.54
CA THR A 25 11.15 4.92 -0.61
C THR A 25 11.55 3.46 -0.55
N GLU A 26 10.88 2.72 0.33
CA GLU A 26 10.88 1.27 0.28
C GLU A 26 10.40 0.94 -1.13
N ASN A 27 11.30 0.47 -1.97
CA ASN A 27 10.96 -0.09 -3.26
C ASN A 27 10.26 -1.42 -2.96
N THR A 28 8.99 -1.34 -2.56
CA THR A 28 8.15 -2.49 -2.30
C THR A 28 7.89 -3.14 -3.65
N LEU A 29 8.78 -4.03 -4.07
CA LEU A 29 8.61 -4.95 -5.21
C LEU A 29 7.47 -5.98 -4.96
N GLY A 30 6.73 -5.84 -3.86
CA GLY A 30 5.61 -6.68 -3.48
C GLY A 30 4.27 -6.11 -3.97
N PRO A 31 3.24 -6.97 -4.07
CA PRO A 31 1.91 -6.54 -4.46
C PRO A 31 1.34 -5.53 -3.45
N GLU A 32 0.74 -4.46 -3.97
CA GLU A 32 0.01 -3.48 -3.18
C GLU A 32 -1.38 -4.04 -2.85
N VAL A 33 -1.76 -4.04 -1.57
CA VAL A 33 -3.08 -4.51 -1.13
C VAL A 33 -3.88 -3.35 -0.57
N GLN A 34 -5.01 -3.05 -1.21
CA GLN A 34 -5.96 -2.04 -0.75
C GLN A 34 -7.16 -2.72 -0.09
N ILE A 35 -7.39 -2.45 1.20
CA ILE A 35 -8.50 -3.04 1.96
C ILE A 35 -9.62 -2.02 2.07
N LEU A 36 -10.74 -2.31 1.42
CA LEU A 36 -11.95 -1.52 1.44
C LEU A 36 -12.96 -2.20 2.38
N GLN A 37 -13.33 -1.49 3.46
CA GLN A 37 -14.34 -1.96 4.40
C GLN A 37 -15.69 -1.29 4.09
N ASP A 38 -16.68 -2.08 3.69
CA ASP A 38 -18.04 -1.60 3.48
C ASP A 38 -19.01 -2.20 4.51
N LYS A 39 -20.17 -1.57 4.67
CA LYS A 39 -21.25 -2.01 5.57
C LYS A 39 -21.83 -3.36 5.17
N HIS A 40 -21.60 -3.84 3.95
CA HIS A 40 -22.19 -5.09 3.44
C HIS A 40 -21.15 -6.18 3.15
N ALA A 41 -19.90 -5.80 2.87
CA ALA A 41 -18.81 -6.71 2.58
C ALA A 41 -17.46 -6.08 2.92
N ASN A 42 -16.46 -6.92 3.20
CA ASN A 42 -15.06 -6.52 3.23
C ASN A 42 -14.43 -6.91 1.88
N ILE A 43 -13.82 -5.95 1.21
CA ILE A 43 -13.25 -6.11 -0.13
C ILE A 43 -11.75 -5.87 -0.01
N GLU A 44 -10.93 -6.85 -0.41
CA GLU A 44 -9.47 -6.72 -0.46
C GLU A 44 -9.08 -6.75 -1.93
N GLU A 45 -8.55 -5.63 -2.43
CA GLU A 45 -8.07 -5.47 -3.78
C GLU A 45 -6.55 -5.64 -3.81
N PHE A 46 -6.08 -6.56 -4.64
CA PHE A 46 -4.68 -6.87 -4.82
C PHE A 46 -4.21 -6.31 -6.15
N ARG A 47 -3.17 -5.49 -6.10
CA ARG A 47 -2.53 -4.83 -7.23
C ARG A 47 -1.09 -5.29 -7.37
N SER A 48 -0.63 -5.44 -8.60
CA SER A 48 0.79 -5.61 -8.92
C SER A 48 1.15 -4.66 -10.05
N ASN A 49 2.25 -3.91 -9.91
CA ASN A 49 2.70 -2.92 -10.89
C ASN A 49 1.59 -1.97 -11.38
N GLY A 50 0.71 -1.55 -10.45
CA GLY A 50 -0.42 -0.64 -10.74
C GLY A 50 -1.64 -1.28 -11.41
N LYS A 51 -1.63 -2.59 -11.69
CA LYS A 51 -2.77 -3.34 -12.24
C LYS A 51 -3.45 -4.16 -11.14
N VAL A 52 -4.78 -4.07 -11.07
CA VAL A 52 -5.60 -4.93 -10.20
C VAL A 52 -5.65 -6.31 -10.82
N TYR A 53 -5.43 -7.34 -10.01
CA TYR A 53 -5.46 -8.70 -10.51
C TYR A 53 -6.30 -9.68 -9.72
N MET A 54 -6.55 -9.34 -8.46
CA MET A 54 -7.39 -10.15 -7.61
C MET A 54 -8.19 -9.24 -6.71
N ILE A 55 -9.46 -9.56 -6.54
CA ILE A 55 -10.34 -8.92 -5.57
C ILE A 55 -10.95 -10.03 -4.74
N LYS A 56 -10.65 -10.04 -3.43
CA LYS A 56 -11.32 -10.89 -2.47
C LYS A 56 -12.51 -10.16 -1.89
N VAL A 57 -13.70 -10.72 -2.06
CA VAL A 57 -14.93 -10.20 -1.48
C VAL A 57 -15.40 -11.13 -0.36
N LYS A 58 -15.41 -10.61 0.87
CA LYS A 58 -15.95 -11.25 2.07
C LYS A 58 -17.33 -10.65 2.39
N PRO A 59 -18.44 -11.22 1.89
CA PRO A 59 -19.77 -10.72 2.19
C PRO A 59 -20.13 -11.00 3.66
N LYS A 60 -20.98 -10.16 4.27
CA LYS A 60 -21.49 -10.40 5.64
C LYS A 60 -22.29 -11.69 5.79
N LYS A 61 -22.92 -12.13 4.69
CA LYS A 61 -23.72 -13.36 4.63
C LYS A 61 -23.31 -14.14 3.39
N GLY A 62 -22.87 -15.37 3.61
CA GLY A 62 -22.39 -16.25 2.55
C GLY A 62 -20.87 -16.40 2.54
N PRO A 63 -20.35 -17.30 1.71
CA PRO A 63 -18.93 -17.57 1.62
C PRO A 63 -18.19 -16.48 0.84
N ALA A 64 -16.92 -16.26 1.17
CA ALA A 64 -16.10 -15.31 0.43
C ALA A 64 -15.73 -15.86 -0.94
N TYR A 65 -15.51 -14.94 -1.87
CA TYR A 65 -15.17 -15.26 -3.24
C TYR A 65 -14.11 -14.30 -3.78
N TYR A 66 -13.34 -14.80 -4.73
CA TYR A 66 -12.30 -14.07 -5.43
C TYR A 66 -12.78 -13.79 -6.85
N LEU A 67 -12.46 -12.59 -7.33
CA LEU A 67 -12.49 -12.21 -8.73
C LEU A 67 -11.03 -12.10 -9.16
N VAL A 68 -10.61 -12.89 -10.14
CA VAL A 68 -9.21 -12.95 -10.59
C VAL A 68 -9.14 -12.66 -12.08
N ASP A 69 -8.21 -11.78 -12.45
CA ASP A 69 -7.74 -11.59 -13.82
C ASP A 69 -6.66 -12.66 -14.09
N ALA A 70 -7.01 -13.62 -14.95
CA ALA A 70 -6.14 -14.74 -15.25
C ALA A 70 -5.14 -14.44 -16.38
N ASP A 71 -5.50 -13.59 -17.33
CA ASP A 71 -4.75 -13.37 -18.58
C ASP A 71 -4.04 -12.00 -18.63
N GLY A 72 -4.35 -11.10 -17.70
CA GLY A 72 -3.74 -9.78 -17.56
C GLY A 72 -4.37 -8.71 -18.44
N ASP A 73 -5.58 -8.94 -18.99
CA ASP A 73 -6.29 -7.98 -19.83
C ASP A 73 -6.90 -6.81 -19.03
N GLY A 74 -6.92 -6.90 -17.69
CA GLY A 74 -7.47 -5.92 -16.77
C GLY A 74 -8.96 -6.12 -16.46
N GLN A 75 -9.58 -7.17 -17.01
CA GLN A 75 -10.93 -7.61 -16.68
C GLN A 75 -10.89 -8.78 -15.71
N LEU A 76 -11.82 -8.77 -14.76
CA LEU A 76 -11.90 -9.82 -13.75
C LEU A 76 -12.91 -10.88 -14.20
N ASP A 77 -12.42 -11.94 -14.83
CA ASP A 77 -13.31 -12.95 -15.42
C ASP A 77 -13.65 -14.09 -14.47
N THR A 78 -12.72 -14.44 -13.58
CA THR A 78 -12.83 -15.70 -12.83
C THR A 78 -13.41 -15.47 -11.44
N ARG A 79 -14.69 -15.84 -11.25
CA ARG A 79 -15.32 -15.92 -9.93
C ARG A 79 -15.11 -17.29 -9.29
N ARG A 80 -14.46 -17.33 -8.13
CA ARG A 80 -14.22 -18.55 -7.34
C ARG A 80 -14.55 -18.33 -5.87
N ASN A 81 -14.98 -19.37 -5.19
CA ASN A 81 -15.43 -19.30 -3.80
C ASN A 81 -14.43 -20.06 -2.91
N ASP A 82 -14.22 -19.62 -1.67
CA ASP A 82 -13.43 -20.33 -0.66
C ASP A 82 -13.76 -21.83 -0.50
N LEU A 83 -14.97 -22.26 -0.87
CA LEU A 83 -15.41 -23.66 -0.84
C LEU A 83 -14.78 -24.54 -1.95
N GLN A 84 -14.14 -23.95 -2.96
CA GLN A 84 -13.42 -24.63 -4.05
C GLN A 84 -12.02 -24.00 -4.16
N PRO A 85 -11.05 -24.47 -3.35
CA PRO A 85 -9.76 -23.81 -3.14
C PRO A 85 -8.73 -24.06 -4.24
N ASP A 86 -9.14 -24.24 -5.50
CA ASP A 86 -8.18 -24.33 -6.60
C ASP A 86 -7.34 -23.04 -6.64
N LEU A 87 -6.04 -23.19 -6.37
CA LEU A 87 -5.08 -22.09 -6.27
C LEU A 87 -4.83 -21.51 -7.67
N LEU A 88 -5.51 -20.41 -7.99
CA LEU A 88 -5.29 -19.68 -9.24
C LEU A 88 -4.17 -18.67 -9.06
N ILE A 89 -3.02 -18.99 -9.63
CA ILE A 89 -1.89 -18.07 -9.74
C ILE A 89 -2.04 -17.34 -11.07
N PRO A 90 -2.27 -16.01 -11.09
CA PRO A 90 -2.34 -15.24 -12.33
C PRO A 90 -1.01 -15.34 -13.09
N SER A 91 -1.05 -15.83 -14.34
CA SER A 91 0.17 -16.18 -15.09
C SER A 91 1.02 -14.96 -15.46
N TRP A 92 0.41 -13.79 -15.65
CA TRP A 92 1.12 -12.56 -16.01
C TRP A 92 1.98 -12.01 -14.85
N VAL A 93 1.68 -12.35 -13.59
CA VAL A 93 2.53 -12.01 -12.42
C VAL A 93 3.88 -12.71 -12.47
N LEU A 94 3.95 -13.90 -13.09
CA LEU A 94 5.21 -14.64 -13.23
C LEU A 94 6.20 -13.93 -14.18
N PHE A 95 5.71 -13.01 -15.01
CA PHE A 95 6.50 -12.27 -15.99
C PHE A 95 6.62 -10.78 -15.65
N SER A 96 6.23 -10.36 -14.45
CA SER A 96 6.36 -8.96 -14.00
C SER A 96 7.65 -8.79 -13.19
N TRP A 97 8.52 -7.86 -13.60
CA TRP A 97 9.79 -7.51 -12.94
C TRP A 97 9.86 -6.02 -12.59
#